data_AF-A0A7S4E3Y0-F1
#
_entry.id   AF-A0A7S4E3Y0-F1
#
_cell.length_a   1.000
_cell.length_b   1.000
_cell.length_c   1.000
_cell.angle_alpha   90.00
_cell.angle_beta   90.00
_cell.angle_gamma   90.00
#
_symmetry.space_group_name_H-M   'P 1'
#
loop_
_entity.id
_entity.type
_entity.pdbx_description
1 polymer ?
#
loop_
_entity_poly.entity_id
_entity_poly.type
_entity_poly.pdbx_seq_one_letter_code
_entity_poly.pdbx_strand_id
1 'polypeptide(L)'
;MQNRGVAAHLSHTLALRVTYNNAKPLPRGRPALPTRGGQQAQRSTHTPPPPRRSTDPRAPRTQTFDKDIGKRWTVSEWKDADSTGKWVHTPGEWFVESAKKEAHGMQASEDMKFHSISAPLDKKASTTDGTLVVQFTVKHEKKDYAFCGGGYIKLLPGKVDAKAFGGDTPYSIMFGPDLCGYDVSRIHLIFEHNGENLLKEDEIKLDYADKDEFTHLYTLVLEKDGSYEVFLDQDSKAQGNIVDGWAFPDKEIKDPEVSKPEDWVDTKKIPDPEAVKPDGYDDIPAEIPDPEAEQPEDWDAEEDGEWEPPMIDNPDYKGEWKAPMIDNPDYKGPWEHPLIPNKDYAPETYAKYKDLTTVGFELWTVNGGSIFDNILVTDDKKYADKMAEKTWKKIKGEEGSGEKEAKEAWKKENEPEEEEPEEDEDDDDEDDDDEEEHDEL
;
A
#
# COMPACT_ATOMS: atom_id res chain seq x y z
N MET A 1 -34.88 33.99 -37.61
CA MET A 1 -36.08 33.88 -38.47
C MET A 1 -36.10 32.50 -39.12
N GLN A 2 -37.30 31.92 -39.20
CA GLN A 2 -37.68 30.54 -39.61
C GLN A 2 -37.17 30.15 -41.02
N ASN A 3 -36.99 28.90 -41.44
CA ASN A 3 -37.96 27.78 -41.59
C ASN A 3 -37.19 26.50 -42.03
N ARG A 4 -37.36 25.32 -41.41
CA ARG A 4 -38.24 24.16 -41.71
C ARG A 4 -37.87 23.22 -42.87
N GLY A 5 -37.84 21.90 -42.58
CA GLY A 5 -38.09 20.76 -43.48
C GLY A 5 -37.03 19.63 -43.43
N VAL A 6 -37.07 18.66 -42.50
CA VAL A 6 -37.76 17.33 -42.54
C VAL A 6 -37.31 16.40 -43.69
N ALA A 7 -36.65 15.27 -43.36
CA ALA A 7 -37.05 13.89 -43.71
C ALA A 7 -35.96 12.85 -43.35
N ALA A 8 -36.41 11.63 -43.04
CA ALA A 8 -35.72 10.55 -42.34
C ALA A 8 -35.22 9.41 -43.26
N HIS A 9 -34.24 8.62 -42.80
CA HIS A 9 -34.01 7.19 -43.13
C HIS A 9 -33.04 6.58 -42.08
N LEU A 10 -33.48 5.70 -41.17
CA LEU A 10 -33.71 4.24 -41.27
C LEU A 10 -32.43 3.37 -41.12
N SER A 11 -32.33 2.78 -39.91
CA SER A 11 -31.87 1.45 -39.48
C SER A 11 -30.80 0.68 -40.27
N HIS A 12 -29.86 0.06 -39.53
CA HIS A 12 -29.83 -1.41 -39.33
C HIS A 12 -28.90 -1.80 -38.16
N THR A 13 -29.50 -2.42 -37.14
CA THR A 13 -28.87 -3.19 -36.06
C THR A 13 -28.91 -4.67 -36.47
N LEU A 14 -27.80 -5.40 -36.38
CA LEU A 14 -27.79 -6.85 -36.62
C LEU A 14 -27.43 -7.60 -35.33
N ALA A 15 -28.44 -8.19 -34.70
CA ALA A 15 -28.30 -9.19 -33.65
C ALA A 15 -28.57 -10.57 -34.27
N LEU A 16 -27.62 -11.51 -34.13
CA LEU A 16 -27.78 -12.89 -34.56
C LEU A 16 -28.48 -13.71 -33.46
N ARG A 17 -29.59 -14.35 -33.84
CA ARG A 17 -30.34 -15.32 -33.03
C ARG A 17 -30.29 -16.70 -33.68
N VAL A 18 -30.16 -17.70 -32.82
CA VAL A 18 -30.15 -19.14 -33.02
C VAL A 18 -31.42 -19.66 -33.71
N THR A 19 -31.30 -20.68 -34.58
CA THR A 19 -32.41 -21.59 -34.91
C THR A 19 -31.98 -23.05 -34.94
N TYR A 20 -32.76 -23.87 -34.22
CA TYR A 20 -32.87 -25.32 -34.28
C TYR A 20 -33.68 -25.73 -35.52
N ASN A 21 -33.40 -26.89 -36.12
CA ASN A 21 -34.39 -27.58 -36.96
C ASN A 21 -34.26 -29.11 -36.91
N ASN A 22 -35.38 -29.75 -36.58
CA ASN A 22 -35.67 -31.18 -36.64
C ASN A 22 -36.21 -31.54 -38.04
N ALA A 23 -35.84 -32.72 -38.58
CA ALA A 23 -36.76 -33.76 -39.08
C ALA A 23 -36.11 -34.76 -40.05
N LYS A 24 -36.47 -36.04 -39.84
CA LYS A 24 -36.22 -37.30 -40.60
C LYS A 24 -37.12 -37.40 -41.86
N PRO A 25 -36.95 -38.35 -42.83
CA PRO A 25 -36.93 -39.82 -42.61
C PRO A 25 -36.12 -40.75 -43.58
N LEU A 26 -36.12 -42.04 -43.20
CA LEU A 26 -35.46 -43.26 -43.73
C LEU A 26 -35.91 -43.74 -45.13
N PRO A 27 -35.18 -44.72 -45.70
CA PRO A 27 -35.84 -45.99 -46.04
C PRO A 27 -35.09 -47.28 -45.60
N ARG A 28 -35.75 -48.41 -45.89
CA ARG A 28 -35.77 -49.72 -45.21
C ARG A 28 -34.80 -50.76 -45.83
N GLY A 29 -34.40 -51.74 -45.01
CA GLY A 29 -33.87 -53.05 -45.44
C GLY A 29 -33.72 -54.04 -44.26
N ARG A 30 -34.52 -55.12 -44.26
CA ARG A 30 -34.57 -56.25 -43.27
C ARG A 30 -33.64 -57.42 -43.74
N PRO A 31 -33.59 -58.60 -43.08
CA PRO A 31 -33.40 -58.95 -41.66
C PRO A 31 -32.40 -60.15 -41.48
N ALA A 32 -31.98 -60.48 -40.25
CA ALA A 32 -31.87 -61.88 -39.75
C ALA A 32 -31.40 -61.92 -38.28
N LEU A 33 -32.11 -62.71 -37.47
CA LEU A 33 -31.75 -63.18 -36.11
C LEU A 33 -31.64 -64.72 -36.21
N PRO A 34 -30.85 -65.39 -35.35
CA PRO A 34 -31.45 -65.91 -34.11
C PRO A 34 -30.56 -65.83 -32.84
N THR A 35 -31.23 -65.55 -31.71
CA THR A 35 -31.17 -66.11 -30.33
C THR A 35 -29.94 -66.95 -29.89
N ARG A 36 -29.46 -66.99 -28.64
CA ARG A 36 -29.96 -66.63 -27.29
C ARG A 36 -28.77 -66.76 -26.32
N GLY A 37 -28.72 -65.99 -25.23
CA GLY A 37 -27.83 -66.25 -24.10
C GLY A 37 -27.86 -65.10 -23.09
N GLY A 38 -28.76 -65.19 -22.11
CA GLY A 38 -28.94 -64.15 -21.09
C GLY A 38 -27.89 -64.24 -19.99
N GLN A 39 -27.44 -63.09 -19.50
CA GLN A 39 -26.85 -62.92 -18.17
C GLN A 39 -27.25 -61.55 -17.59
N GLN A 40 -27.55 -61.58 -16.30
CA GLN A 40 -28.05 -60.48 -15.48
C GLN A 40 -27.08 -59.30 -15.44
N ALA A 41 -27.60 -58.08 -15.62
CA ALA A 41 -26.85 -56.85 -15.38
C ALA A 41 -26.90 -56.49 -13.88
N GLN A 42 -25.79 -56.68 -13.17
CA GLN A 42 -25.54 -56.01 -11.89
C GLN A 42 -25.26 -54.52 -12.15
N ARG A 43 -25.99 -53.62 -11.48
CA ARG A 43 -25.64 -52.19 -11.42
C ARG A 43 -24.38 -52.04 -10.57
N SER A 44 -23.28 -51.67 -11.19
CA SER A 44 -22.06 -51.20 -10.50
C SER A 44 -22.22 -49.71 -10.19
N THR A 45 -22.22 -49.37 -8.91
CA THR A 45 -22.01 -48.01 -8.42
C THR A 45 -20.51 -47.69 -8.54
N HIS A 46 -20.11 -46.99 -9.61
CA HIS A 46 -18.78 -46.44 -9.72
C HIS A 46 -18.74 -45.07 -9.03
N THR A 47 -18.21 -45.04 -7.81
CA THR A 47 -17.69 -43.81 -7.20
C THR A 47 -16.44 -43.39 -7.97
N PRO A 48 -16.28 -42.12 -8.38
CA PRO A 48 -15.06 -41.68 -9.05
C PRO A 48 -13.88 -41.80 -8.09
N PRO A 49 -12.68 -42.20 -8.58
CA PRO A 49 -11.49 -42.28 -7.74
C PRO A 49 -11.12 -40.87 -7.26
N PRO A 50 -10.49 -40.73 -6.07
CA PRO A 50 -9.99 -39.45 -5.60
C PRO A 50 -9.01 -38.86 -6.62
N PRO A 51 -8.97 -37.53 -6.79
CA PRO A 51 -8.11 -36.90 -7.79
C PRO A 51 -6.64 -37.23 -7.49
N ARG A 52 -5.94 -37.74 -8.51
CA ARG A 52 -4.49 -37.99 -8.43
C ARG A 52 -3.78 -36.66 -8.20
N ARG A 53 -2.90 -36.61 -7.19
CA ARG A 53 -1.93 -35.52 -6.96
C ARG A 53 -1.16 -35.30 -8.27
N SER A 54 -1.06 -34.06 -8.75
CA SER A 54 -0.29 -33.72 -9.94
C SER A 54 1.13 -34.27 -9.81
N THR A 55 1.56 -35.10 -10.76
CA THR A 55 2.90 -35.70 -10.80
C THR A 55 3.77 -35.06 -11.88
N ASP A 56 3.49 -33.82 -12.33
CA ASP A 56 4.47 -33.12 -13.18
C ASP A 56 5.66 -32.71 -12.31
N PRO A 57 6.86 -33.31 -12.50
CA PRO A 57 8.04 -32.96 -11.72
C PRO A 57 8.53 -31.52 -11.96
N ARG A 58 7.93 -30.78 -12.91
CA ARG A 58 8.30 -29.40 -13.28
C ARG A 58 7.34 -28.33 -12.77
N ALA A 59 6.19 -28.70 -12.20
CA ALA A 59 5.28 -27.71 -11.63
C ALA A 59 5.88 -27.15 -10.33
N PRO A 60 5.91 -25.81 -10.13
CA PRO A 60 6.34 -25.22 -8.87
C PRO A 60 5.48 -25.76 -7.73
N ARG A 61 6.11 -26.11 -6.61
CA ARG A 61 5.43 -26.66 -5.45
C ARG A 61 5.22 -25.55 -4.43
N THR A 62 3.99 -25.42 -3.93
CA THR A 62 3.75 -24.68 -2.69
C THR A 62 4.51 -25.39 -1.58
N GLN A 63 5.38 -24.64 -0.92
CA GLN A 63 6.09 -25.07 0.27
C GLN A 63 5.18 -24.88 1.48
N THR A 64 4.99 -25.96 2.21
CA THR A 64 4.40 -25.99 3.54
C THR A 64 5.46 -26.48 4.51
N PHE A 65 5.32 -26.16 5.79
CA PHE A 65 6.30 -26.52 6.81
C PHE A 65 6.13 -27.95 7.35
N ASP A 66 5.89 -28.93 6.46
CA ASP A 66 5.70 -30.35 6.81
C ASP A 66 6.79 -30.89 7.77
N LYS A 67 6.48 -31.96 8.51
CA LYS A 67 7.20 -32.58 9.67
C LYS A 67 8.74 -32.72 9.64
N ASP A 68 9.41 -32.37 8.54
CA ASP A 68 10.86 -32.39 8.36
C ASP A 68 11.43 -31.00 7.98
N ILE A 69 11.04 -29.92 8.67
CA ILE A 69 11.50 -28.54 8.43
C ILE A 69 13.03 -28.46 8.22
N GLY A 70 13.82 -29.10 9.09
CA GLY A 70 15.29 -29.11 9.01
C GLY A 70 15.90 -29.80 7.77
N LYS A 71 15.11 -30.49 6.93
CA LYS A 71 15.60 -31.03 5.65
C LYS A 71 15.67 -29.98 4.55
N ARG A 72 14.90 -28.89 4.67
CA ARG A 72 14.78 -27.87 3.63
C ARG A 72 15.00 -26.47 4.17
N TRP A 73 14.36 -26.14 5.27
CA TRP A 73 14.50 -24.88 5.96
C TRP A 73 15.65 -24.96 6.96
N THR A 74 16.52 -23.96 6.91
CA THR A 74 17.66 -23.83 7.81
C THR A 74 17.46 -22.57 8.64
N VAL A 75 17.42 -22.75 9.96
CA VAL A 75 17.46 -21.63 10.92
C VAL A 75 18.88 -21.08 10.91
N SER A 76 18.99 -19.75 10.84
CA SER A 76 20.27 -19.07 10.80
C SER A 76 20.98 -19.09 12.17
N GLU A 77 22.31 -19.00 12.11
CA GLU A 77 23.23 -18.82 13.24
C GLU A 77 23.86 -17.41 13.22
N TRP A 78 23.27 -16.46 12.47
CA TRP A 78 23.78 -15.09 12.29
C TRP A 78 23.84 -14.28 13.59
N LYS A 79 22.84 -14.44 14.46
CA LYS A 79 22.79 -13.81 15.78
C LYS A 79 23.26 -14.77 16.86
N ASP A 80 23.68 -14.21 17.99
CA ASP A 80 23.94 -15.00 19.19
C ASP A 80 22.66 -15.67 19.71
N ALA A 81 22.82 -16.69 20.56
CA ALA A 81 21.70 -17.48 21.06
C ALA A 81 20.71 -16.67 21.92
N ASP A 82 21.17 -15.58 22.57
CA ASP A 82 20.32 -14.73 23.40
C ASP A 82 19.54 -13.72 22.56
N SER A 83 19.98 -13.42 21.34
CA SER A 83 19.26 -12.56 20.39
C SER A 83 18.38 -13.34 19.40
N THR A 84 18.62 -14.64 19.25
CA THR A 84 17.92 -15.50 18.28
C THR A 84 16.63 -16.05 18.87
N GLY A 85 15.52 -15.88 18.14
CA GLY A 85 14.20 -16.38 18.50
C GLY A 85 13.92 -17.78 17.97
N LYS A 86 13.07 -18.51 18.69
CA LYS A 86 12.66 -19.87 18.33
C LYS A 86 11.58 -19.88 17.25
N TRP A 87 11.76 -20.81 16.32
CA TRP A 87 10.77 -21.17 15.32
C TRP A 87 9.99 -22.40 15.77
N VAL A 88 8.67 -22.29 15.89
CA VAL A 88 7.78 -23.38 16.33
C VAL A 88 6.83 -23.78 15.21
N HIS A 89 6.77 -25.07 14.90
CA HIS A 89 5.85 -25.60 13.89
C HIS A 89 4.48 -25.86 14.51
N THR A 90 3.52 -24.95 14.28
CA THR A 90 2.21 -24.95 14.95
C THR A 90 1.12 -24.40 14.03
N PRO A 91 -0.13 -24.87 14.13
CA PRO A 91 -1.27 -24.19 13.51
C PRO A 91 -1.75 -22.97 14.32
N GLY A 92 -1.14 -22.72 15.47
CA GLY A 92 -1.59 -21.71 16.43
C GLY A 92 -2.42 -22.29 17.56
N GLU A 93 -2.85 -21.42 18.48
CA GLU A 93 -3.74 -21.75 19.60
C GLU A 93 -5.17 -22.05 19.13
N TRP A 94 -5.60 -21.34 18.08
CA TRP A 94 -6.90 -21.52 17.45
C TRP A 94 -6.76 -21.61 15.93
N PHE A 95 -7.55 -22.48 15.31
CA PHE A 95 -7.56 -22.71 13.86
C PHE A 95 -8.78 -23.53 13.47
N VAL A 96 -9.17 -23.49 12.20
CA VAL A 96 -10.24 -24.35 11.68
C VAL A 96 -9.76 -25.80 11.66
N GLU A 97 -10.34 -26.67 12.49
CA GLU A 97 -9.85 -28.06 12.68
C GLU A 97 -9.83 -28.86 11.36
N SER A 98 -10.79 -28.64 10.46
CA SER A 98 -10.83 -29.30 9.14
C SER A 98 -9.71 -28.83 8.19
N ALA A 99 -9.10 -27.67 8.47
CA ALA A 99 -7.99 -27.07 7.74
C ALA A 99 -6.69 -27.05 8.56
N LYS A 100 -6.61 -27.81 9.66
CA LYS A 100 -5.45 -27.88 10.56
C LYS A 100 -4.14 -28.08 9.81
N LYS A 101 -4.15 -28.91 8.77
CA LYS A 101 -2.94 -29.20 7.99
C LYS A 101 -2.49 -27.98 7.18
N GLU A 102 -3.43 -27.26 6.58
CA GLU A 102 -3.19 -26.07 5.78
C GLU A 102 -2.85 -24.83 6.62
N ALA A 103 -3.22 -24.83 7.91
CA ALA A 103 -2.86 -23.79 8.87
C ALA A 103 -1.52 -24.07 9.61
N HIS A 104 -0.94 -25.27 9.47
CA HIS A 104 0.23 -25.69 10.24
C HIS A 104 1.53 -25.09 9.68
N GLY A 105 1.85 -23.88 10.13
CA GLY A 105 2.99 -23.09 9.65
C GLY A 105 4.14 -22.97 10.66
N MET A 106 5.11 -22.11 10.33
CA MET A 106 6.19 -21.74 11.25
C MET A 106 5.88 -20.45 11.96
N GLN A 107 5.79 -20.54 13.27
CA GLN A 107 5.62 -19.41 14.16
C GLN A 107 6.98 -18.88 14.62
N ALA A 108 7.18 -17.58 14.46
CA ALA A 108 8.23 -16.85 15.16
C ALA A 108 7.75 -16.61 16.60
N SER A 109 8.16 -17.46 17.56
CA SER A 109 7.38 -17.65 18.80
C SER A 109 7.81 -16.81 20.00
N GLU A 110 8.94 -16.11 19.93
CA GLU A 110 9.51 -15.37 21.07
C GLU A 110 9.48 -13.85 20.86
N ASP A 111 9.12 -13.13 21.92
CA ASP A 111 9.10 -11.66 21.92
C ASP A 111 10.52 -11.09 21.98
N MET A 112 10.71 -9.90 21.39
CA MET A 112 11.98 -9.16 21.39
C MET A 112 13.18 -9.98 20.86
N LYS A 113 12.99 -10.69 19.74
CA LYS A 113 14.01 -11.55 19.13
C LYS A 113 14.15 -11.32 17.63
N PHE A 114 15.32 -11.71 17.12
CA PHE A 114 15.54 -11.90 15.69
C PHE A 114 15.17 -13.32 15.28
N HIS A 115 14.32 -13.45 14.26
CA HIS A 115 13.93 -14.71 13.67
C HIS A 115 14.44 -14.78 12.24
N SER A 116 15.38 -15.70 11.98
CA SER A 116 15.94 -15.88 10.64
C SER A 116 15.92 -17.34 10.21
N ILE A 117 15.24 -17.62 9.09
CA ILE A 117 15.11 -18.96 8.50
C ILE A 117 15.04 -18.85 6.97
N SER A 118 15.71 -19.75 6.26
CA SER A 118 15.71 -19.75 4.80
C SER A 118 15.64 -21.14 4.20
N ALA A 119 15.13 -21.23 2.97
CA ALA A 119 15.05 -22.47 2.20
C ALA A 119 15.38 -22.22 0.72
N PRO A 120 16.13 -23.14 0.08
CA PRO A 120 16.30 -23.09 -1.36
C PRO A 120 14.98 -23.34 -2.08
N LEU A 121 14.80 -22.68 -3.22
CA LEU A 121 13.70 -22.91 -4.14
C LEU A 121 13.89 -24.24 -4.87
N ASP A 122 12.77 -24.92 -5.19
CA ASP A 122 12.78 -26.16 -5.99
C ASP A 122 13.28 -25.93 -7.41
N LYS A 123 12.88 -24.79 -7.98
CA LYS A 123 13.25 -24.29 -9.29
C LYS A 123 13.69 -22.86 -9.07
N LYS A 124 14.82 -22.48 -9.67
CA LYS A 124 15.24 -21.08 -9.68
C LYS A 124 14.15 -20.22 -10.31
N ALA A 125 13.84 -19.11 -9.69
CA ALA A 125 12.94 -18.10 -10.22
C ALA A 125 13.73 -16.99 -10.90
N SER A 126 13.06 -16.23 -11.76
CA SER A 126 13.65 -15.17 -12.56
C SER A 126 12.58 -14.13 -12.86
N THR A 127 12.96 -12.85 -12.88
CA THR A 127 12.09 -11.77 -13.38
C THR A 127 12.37 -11.46 -14.85
N THR A 128 13.36 -12.12 -15.47
CA THR A 128 13.70 -11.93 -16.89
C THR A 128 13.05 -12.95 -17.81
N ASP A 129 12.70 -14.13 -17.28
CA ASP A 129 12.26 -15.27 -18.10
C ASP A 129 10.73 -15.28 -18.31
N GLY A 130 9.99 -14.68 -17.39
CA GLY A 130 8.53 -14.60 -17.42
C GLY A 130 8.01 -13.75 -16.27
N THR A 131 6.71 -13.86 -16.01
CA THR A 131 6.09 -13.34 -14.78
C THR A 131 6.73 -14.01 -13.56
N LEU A 132 6.99 -13.24 -12.52
CA LEU A 132 7.30 -13.75 -11.19
C LEU A 132 6.06 -13.57 -10.31
N VAL A 133 5.62 -14.64 -9.66
CA VAL A 133 4.56 -14.61 -8.65
C VAL A 133 5.10 -15.13 -7.33
N VAL A 134 4.99 -14.33 -6.27
CA VAL A 134 5.35 -14.69 -4.90
C VAL A 134 4.09 -14.64 -4.05
N GLN A 135 3.71 -15.75 -3.44
CA GLN A 135 2.49 -15.87 -2.66
C GLN A 135 2.78 -16.59 -1.35
N PHE A 136 2.27 -16.11 -0.22
CA PHE A 136 2.38 -16.78 1.07
C PHE A 136 1.30 -16.28 2.04
N THR A 137 1.07 -17.01 3.12
CA THR A 137 0.13 -16.61 4.17
C THR A 137 0.86 -16.21 5.43
N VAL A 138 0.32 -15.19 6.12
CA VAL A 138 0.76 -14.77 7.46
C VAL A 138 -0.45 -14.68 8.36
N LYS A 139 -0.32 -15.23 9.57
CA LYS A 139 -1.30 -15.08 10.66
C LYS A 139 -0.62 -14.41 11.84
N HIS A 140 -1.02 -13.19 12.19
CA HIS A 140 -0.52 -12.49 13.38
C HIS A 140 -1.38 -12.87 14.59
N GLU A 141 -1.26 -14.12 15.05
CA GLU A 141 -2.19 -14.71 16.04
C GLU A 141 -2.28 -13.95 17.36
N LYS A 142 -1.17 -13.40 17.86
CA LYS A 142 -1.09 -12.67 19.13
C LYS A 142 -1.16 -11.16 18.94
N LYS A 143 -1.85 -10.71 17.89
CA LYS A 143 -1.89 -9.29 17.55
C LYS A 143 -2.76 -8.51 18.55
N ASP A 144 -2.10 -7.69 19.36
CA ASP A 144 -2.73 -6.66 20.19
C ASP A 144 -2.60 -5.26 19.54
N TYR A 145 -3.06 -4.22 20.24
CA TYR A 145 -2.98 -2.84 19.75
C TYR A 145 -1.54 -2.32 19.59
N ALA A 146 -0.58 -2.92 20.30
CA ALA A 146 0.83 -2.52 20.32
C ALA A 146 1.70 -3.41 19.41
N PHE A 147 1.09 -4.33 18.65
CA PHE A 147 1.80 -5.31 17.84
C PHE A 147 2.84 -4.64 16.93
N CYS A 148 4.09 -5.06 17.07
CA CYS A 148 5.18 -4.67 16.19
C CYS A 148 6.02 -5.88 15.78
N GLY A 149 6.05 -6.18 14.49
CA GLY A 149 6.79 -7.31 13.95
C GLY A 149 6.70 -7.40 12.43
N GLY A 150 7.82 -7.77 11.83
CA GLY A 150 7.89 -8.06 10.41
C GLY A 150 7.10 -9.31 10.04
N GLY A 151 6.45 -9.28 8.88
CA GLY A 151 5.78 -10.42 8.26
C GLY A 151 6.16 -10.63 6.80
N TYR A 152 7.29 -10.06 6.36
CA TYR A 152 7.75 -10.08 4.97
C TYR A 152 8.68 -11.25 4.65
N ILE A 153 8.71 -11.64 3.37
CA ILE A 153 9.62 -12.64 2.81
C ILE A 153 10.70 -11.96 1.95
N LYS A 154 11.92 -12.49 1.97
CA LYS A 154 13.02 -12.09 1.08
C LYS A 154 13.28 -13.15 0.03
N LEU A 155 13.48 -12.74 -1.22
CA LEU A 155 14.00 -13.57 -2.32
C LEU A 155 15.45 -13.23 -2.56
N LEU A 156 16.32 -14.23 -2.46
CA LEU A 156 17.76 -14.05 -2.52
C LEU A 156 18.36 -14.59 -3.82
N PRO A 157 19.37 -13.90 -4.38
CA PRO A 157 20.06 -14.34 -5.57
C PRO A 157 21.16 -15.37 -5.27
N GLY A 158 21.54 -16.15 -6.27
CA GLY A 158 22.82 -16.88 -6.27
C GLY A 158 22.94 -17.98 -5.20
N LYS A 159 24.11 -18.12 -4.58
CA LYS A 159 24.36 -19.11 -3.52
C LYS A 159 24.25 -18.44 -2.16
N VAL A 160 23.28 -18.85 -1.36
CA VAL A 160 23.06 -18.34 0.00
C VAL A 160 23.72 -19.26 1.03
N ASP A 161 24.47 -18.69 1.96
CA ASP A 161 24.86 -19.38 3.18
C ASP A 161 23.72 -19.27 4.19
N ALA A 162 22.88 -20.31 4.25
CA ALA A 162 21.67 -20.31 5.06
C ALA A 162 21.94 -20.16 6.57
N LYS A 163 23.13 -20.55 7.05
CA LYS A 163 23.54 -20.38 8.45
C LYS A 163 23.99 -18.95 8.77
N ALA A 164 24.40 -18.18 7.76
CA ALA A 164 24.78 -16.78 7.92
C ALA A 164 23.66 -15.81 7.50
N PHE A 165 22.49 -16.33 7.09
CA PHE A 165 21.38 -15.52 6.61
C PHE A 165 20.87 -14.56 7.70
N GLY A 166 20.84 -13.28 7.40
CA GLY A 166 20.58 -12.22 8.38
C GLY A 166 20.27 -10.87 7.73
N GLY A 167 20.20 -9.82 8.55
CA GLY A 167 19.83 -8.47 8.13
C GLY A 167 20.69 -7.94 6.97
N ASP A 168 21.99 -8.20 7.03
CA ASP A 168 22.96 -7.73 6.02
C ASP A 168 23.09 -8.65 4.80
N THR A 169 22.35 -9.77 4.75
CA THR A 169 22.42 -10.67 3.60
C THR A 169 21.76 -10.01 2.39
N PRO A 170 22.48 -9.84 1.25
CA PRO A 170 21.91 -9.28 0.05
C PRO A 170 20.69 -10.07 -0.42
N TYR A 171 19.61 -9.37 -0.74
CA TYR A 171 18.40 -9.91 -1.33
C TYR A 171 18.05 -9.13 -2.59
N SER A 172 17.26 -9.73 -3.47
CA SER A 172 16.80 -9.07 -4.70
C SER A 172 15.42 -8.44 -4.52
N ILE A 173 14.53 -9.11 -3.78
CA ILE A 173 13.17 -8.63 -3.52
C ILE A 173 12.84 -8.88 -2.05
N MET A 174 12.27 -7.89 -1.37
CA MET A 174 11.58 -8.08 -0.09
C MET A 174 10.11 -7.71 -0.29
N PHE A 175 9.21 -8.60 0.13
CA PHE A 175 7.77 -8.45 -0.08
C PHE A 175 6.97 -8.96 1.11
N GLY A 176 5.97 -8.20 1.55
CA GLY A 176 4.99 -8.64 2.54
C GLY A 176 4.74 -7.62 3.66
N PRO A 177 3.87 -7.96 4.62
CA PRO A 177 3.47 -7.03 5.67
C PRO A 177 4.62 -6.70 6.62
N ASP A 178 4.61 -5.47 7.12
CA ASP A 178 5.37 -5.03 8.26
C ASP A 178 4.43 -4.22 9.13
N LEU A 179 4.07 -4.80 10.29
CA LEU A 179 3.09 -4.21 11.18
C LEU A 179 3.84 -3.62 12.37
N CYS A 180 3.59 -2.36 12.69
CA CYS A 180 4.12 -1.72 13.89
C CYS A 180 3.14 -0.65 14.38
N GLY A 181 2.19 -1.06 15.21
CA GLY A 181 1.03 -0.24 15.56
C GLY A 181 0.16 0.09 14.35
N TYR A 182 -0.86 0.92 14.55
CA TYR A 182 -1.83 1.23 13.50
C TYR A 182 -1.27 2.14 12.41
N ASP A 183 -0.43 3.11 12.77
CA ASP A 183 -0.01 4.19 11.86
C ASP A 183 1.18 3.83 10.96
N VAL A 184 2.00 2.86 11.34
CA VAL A 184 3.28 2.56 10.64
C VAL A 184 3.21 1.27 9.79
N SER A 185 2.05 0.62 9.79
CA SER A 185 1.81 -0.68 9.15
C SER A 185 1.59 -0.58 7.62
N ARG A 186 2.35 -1.36 6.86
CA ARG A 186 2.34 -1.34 5.38
C ARG A 186 2.66 -2.72 4.78
N ILE A 187 2.46 -2.88 3.48
CA ILE A 187 3.06 -3.97 2.70
C ILE A 187 4.34 -3.44 2.04
N HIS A 188 5.49 -4.01 2.42
CA HIS A 188 6.75 -3.72 1.73
C HIS A 188 6.78 -4.34 0.35
N LEU A 189 7.33 -3.60 -0.61
CA LEU A 189 7.80 -4.10 -1.90
C LEU A 189 9.09 -3.36 -2.22
N ILE A 190 10.21 -4.03 -1.99
CA ILE A 190 11.56 -3.43 -2.07
C ILE A 190 12.35 -4.18 -3.13
N PHE A 191 13.03 -3.44 -4.00
CA PHE A 191 13.88 -3.97 -5.06
C PHE A 191 15.33 -3.58 -4.82
N GLU A 192 16.25 -4.50 -5.06
CA GLU A 192 17.67 -4.18 -5.08
C GLU A 192 18.07 -3.59 -6.45
N HIS A 193 18.85 -2.51 -6.42
CA HIS A 193 19.44 -1.91 -7.59
C HIS A 193 20.84 -1.39 -7.27
N ASN A 194 21.86 -1.91 -7.95
CA ASN A 194 23.25 -1.49 -7.82
C ASN A 194 23.80 -1.51 -6.38
N GLY A 195 23.35 -2.46 -5.56
CA GLY A 195 23.74 -2.63 -4.17
C GLY A 195 22.88 -1.84 -3.17
N GLU A 196 21.89 -1.09 -3.63
CA GLU A 196 20.95 -0.35 -2.79
C GLU A 196 19.57 -1.00 -2.79
N ASN A 197 18.91 -0.98 -1.64
CA ASN A 197 17.55 -1.47 -1.50
C ASN A 197 16.58 -0.30 -1.67
N LEU A 198 15.95 -0.21 -2.84
CA LEU A 198 15.00 0.83 -3.18
C LEU A 198 13.64 0.48 -2.57
N LEU A 199 13.21 1.29 -1.61
CA LEU A 199 11.86 1.23 -1.06
C LEU A 199 10.89 1.90 -2.03
N LYS A 200 9.63 1.46 -1.98
CA LYS A 200 8.54 2.15 -2.69
C LYS A 200 8.37 3.54 -2.10
N GLU A 201 8.24 4.56 -2.93
CA GLU A 201 8.16 5.97 -2.50
C GLU A 201 6.82 6.27 -1.80
N ASP A 202 5.74 5.69 -2.29
CA ASP A 202 4.44 5.68 -1.65
C ASP A 202 4.15 4.33 -0.97
N GLU A 203 3.44 4.39 0.16
CA GLU A 203 3.15 3.20 0.96
C GLU A 203 2.00 2.37 0.37
N ILE A 204 2.18 1.05 0.29
CA ILE A 204 1.06 0.13 0.09
C ILE A 204 0.36 -0.03 1.43
N LYS A 205 -0.69 0.77 1.64
CA LYS A 205 -1.40 0.86 2.91
C LYS A 205 -2.20 -0.40 3.21
N LEU A 206 -2.23 -0.74 4.49
CA LEU A 206 -3.16 -1.69 5.08
C LEU A 206 -4.27 -0.90 5.77
N ASP A 207 -5.51 -1.26 5.50
CA ASP A 207 -6.69 -0.71 6.16
C ASP A 207 -6.81 -1.27 7.59
N TYR A 208 -7.69 -0.69 8.40
CA TYR A 208 -7.91 -1.18 9.77
C TYR A 208 -8.32 -2.66 9.80
N ALA A 209 -9.18 -3.08 8.87
CA ALA A 209 -9.65 -4.45 8.74
C ALA A 209 -8.57 -5.42 8.25
N ASP A 210 -7.53 -4.94 7.56
CA ASP A 210 -6.43 -5.78 7.06
C ASP A 210 -5.39 -6.11 8.14
N LYS A 211 -5.47 -5.41 9.28
CA LYS A 211 -4.53 -5.53 10.40
C LYS A 211 -5.19 -6.37 11.49
N ASP A 212 -5.85 -7.47 11.15
CA ASP A 212 -6.44 -8.35 12.15
C ASP A 212 -5.46 -9.49 12.52
N GLU A 213 -5.93 -10.43 13.34
CA GLU A 213 -5.14 -11.56 13.85
C GLU A 213 -5.28 -12.83 13.02
N PHE A 214 -6.14 -12.80 11.99
CA PHE A 214 -6.48 -13.93 11.15
C PHE A 214 -5.43 -14.15 10.06
N THR A 215 -5.57 -15.26 9.35
CA THR A 215 -4.65 -15.61 8.28
C THR A 215 -4.97 -14.81 7.02
N HIS A 216 -4.03 -13.98 6.59
CA HIS A 216 -4.08 -13.24 5.33
C HIS A 216 -3.13 -13.83 4.28
N LEU A 217 -3.52 -13.71 3.01
CA LEU A 217 -2.77 -14.15 1.83
C LEU A 217 -2.16 -12.94 1.11
N TYR A 218 -0.84 -12.88 1.05
CA TYR A 218 -0.11 -11.84 0.32
C TYR A 218 0.37 -12.40 -1.01
N THR A 219 0.08 -11.71 -2.11
CA THR A 219 0.55 -12.10 -3.46
C THR A 219 1.18 -10.92 -4.18
N LEU A 220 2.42 -11.08 -4.63
CA LEU A 220 3.09 -10.19 -5.58
C LEU A 220 3.05 -10.85 -6.96
N VAL A 221 2.66 -10.09 -7.97
CA VAL A 221 2.86 -10.39 -9.39
C VAL A 221 3.78 -9.33 -9.97
N LEU A 222 4.87 -9.76 -10.60
CA LEU A 222 5.84 -8.89 -11.27
C LEU A 222 6.07 -9.38 -12.68
N GLU A 223 5.76 -8.55 -13.67
CA GLU A 223 5.92 -8.82 -15.08
C GLU A 223 7.29 -8.40 -15.60
N LYS A 224 7.66 -8.97 -16.75
CA LYS A 224 8.98 -8.73 -17.37
C LYS A 224 9.24 -7.28 -17.73
N ASP A 225 8.20 -6.51 -18.03
CA ASP A 225 8.28 -5.09 -18.38
C ASP A 225 8.33 -4.17 -17.15
N GLY A 226 8.36 -4.74 -15.94
CA GLY A 226 8.35 -3.98 -14.69
C GLY A 226 6.95 -3.61 -14.21
N SER A 227 5.89 -4.05 -14.88
CA SER A 227 4.53 -3.92 -14.34
C SER A 227 4.38 -4.82 -13.12
N TYR A 228 3.78 -4.33 -12.05
CA TYR A 228 3.54 -5.11 -10.83
C TYR A 228 2.10 -4.97 -10.35
N GLU A 229 1.66 -5.96 -9.59
CA GLU A 229 0.41 -5.91 -8.84
C GLU A 229 0.58 -6.66 -7.51
N VAL A 230 0.14 -6.04 -6.42
CA VAL A 230 0.13 -6.59 -5.06
C VAL A 230 -1.30 -6.84 -4.65
N PHE A 231 -1.57 -8.06 -4.21
CA PHE A 231 -2.86 -8.48 -3.70
C PHE A 231 -2.77 -8.83 -2.22
N LEU A 232 -3.82 -8.47 -1.49
CA LEU A 232 -4.13 -8.97 -0.16
C LEU A 232 -5.45 -9.75 -0.27
N ASP A 233 -5.47 -11.01 0.16
CA ASP A 233 -6.67 -11.85 0.16
C ASP A 233 -7.34 -11.99 -1.23
N GLN A 234 -6.52 -11.93 -2.28
CA GLN A 234 -6.89 -11.89 -3.71
C GLN A 234 -7.49 -10.57 -4.21
N ASP A 235 -7.61 -9.55 -3.35
CA ASP A 235 -8.00 -8.20 -3.73
C ASP A 235 -6.77 -7.34 -4.04
N SER A 236 -6.83 -6.59 -5.14
CA SER A 236 -5.73 -5.71 -5.59
C SER A 236 -5.59 -4.53 -4.64
N LYS A 237 -4.39 -4.35 -4.05
CA LYS A 237 -4.05 -3.25 -3.13
C LYS A 237 -3.15 -2.20 -3.77
N ALA A 238 -2.30 -2.60 -4.71
CA ALA A 238 -1.45 -1.67 -5.47
C ALA A 238 -1.05 -2.28 -6.81
N GLN A 239 -0.95 -1.43 -7.84
CA GLN A 239 -0.46 -1.81 -9.16
C GLN A 239 0.21 -0.62 -9.84
N GLY A 240 1.10 -0.89 -10.80
CA GLY A 240 1.77 0.16 -11.56
C GLY A 240 2.99 -0.38 -12.27
N ASN A 241 3.93 0.51 -12.59
CA ASN A 241 5.26 0.13 -13.09
C ASN A 241 6.34 0.52 -12.08
N ILE A 242 7.37 -0.30 -11.95
CA ILE A 242 8.47 -0.07 -11.00
C ILE A 242 9.26 1.21 -11.27
N VAL A 243 9.28 1.72 -12.51
CA VAL A 243 10.00 2.96 -12.85
C VAL A 243 9.32 4.22 -12.29
N ASP A 244 8.05 4.12 -11.90
CA ASP A 244 7.24 5.26 -11.47
C ASP A 244 7.09 5.36 -9.94
N GLY A 245 7.49 4.33 -9.19
CA GLY A 245 7.19 4.21 -7.74
C GLY A 245 8.38 3.90 -6.84
N TRP A 246 9.58 3.85 -7.41
CA TRP A 246 10.83 3.59 -6.70
C TRP A 246 11.89 4.55 -7.22
N ALA A 247 12.86 4.88 -6.36
CA ALA A 247 13.96 5.79 -6.66
C ALA A 247 15.01 5.20 -7.63
N PHE A 248 14.56 4.61 -8.73
CA PHE A 248 15.42 4.33 -9.87
C PHE A 248 15.87 5.64 -10.52
N PRO A 249 17.00 5.67 -11.24
CA PRO A 249 17.43 6.86 -11.95
C PRO A 249 16.32 7.41 -12.86
N ASP A 250 16.08 8.73 -12.79
CA ASP A 250 15.13 9.45 -13.63
C ASP A 250 15.57 9.48 -15.09
N LYS A 251 14.61 9.63 -16.01
CA LYS A 251 14.89 9.73 -17.46
C LYS A 251 15.69 10.98 -17.83
N GLU A 252 15.45 12.08 -17.14
CA GLU A 252 16.08 13.37 -17.39
C GLU A 252 16.61 13.94 -16.08
N ILE A 253 17.80 14.54 -16.13
CA ILE A 253 18.42 15.23 -14.99
C ILE A 253 18.70 16.68 -15.37
N LYS A 254 18.80 17.56 -14.37
CA LYS A 254 19.29 18.92 -14.58
C LYS A 254 20.72 18.88 -15.11
N ASP A 255 20.99 19.66 -16.15
CA ASP A 255 22.31 19.68 -16.80
C ASP A 255 23.40 20.15 -15.80
N PRO A 256 24.29 19.27 -15.32
CA PRO A 256 25.27 19.66 -14.32
C PRO A 256 26.28 20.70 -14.84
N GLU A 257 26.38 20.88 -16.17
CA GLU A 257 27.27 21.86 -16.80
C GLU A 257 26.66 23.26 -16.90
N VAL A 258 25.35 23.41 -16.60
CA VAL A 258 24.65 24.68 -16.71
C VAL A 258 24.26 25.19 -15.32
N SER A 259 24.70 26.40 -14.99
CA SER A 259 24.21 27.15 -13.85
C SER A 259 23.35 28.33 -14.32
N LYS A 260 22.56 28.88 -13.39
CA LYS A 260 21.84 30.13 -13.65
C LYS A 260 22.82 31.24 -14.05
N PRO A 261 22.60 31.93 -15.18
CA PRO A 261 23.46 33.04 -15.58
C PRO A 261 23.43 34.19 -14.55
N GLU A 262 24.58 34.82 -14.32
CA GLU A 262 24.69 35.97 -13.39
C GLU A 262 23.88 37.19 -13.87
N ASP A 263 23.66 37.32 -15.18
CA ASP A 263 22.87 38.40 -15.80
C ASP A 263 21.35 38.10 -15.82
N TRP A 264 20.91 37.00 -15.21
CA TRP A 264 19.50 36.64 -15.15
C TRP A 264 18.80 37.31 -13.98
N VAL A 265 18.07 38.39 -14.26
CA VAL A 265 17.36 39.15 -13.23
C VAL A 265 16.06 38.46 -12.82
N ASP A 266 15.86 38.24 -11.52
CA ASP A 266 14.62 37.69 -10.94
C ASP A 266 13.58 38.76 -10.59
N THR A 267 14.03 40.01 -10.47
CA THR A 267 13.20 41.12 -10.02
C THR A 267 12.29 41.56 -11.16
N LYS A 268 11.00 41.20 -11.08
CA LYS A 268 9.97 41.55 -12.07
C LYS A 268 9.76 43.04 -12.26
N LYS A 269 9.88 43.82 -11.17
CA LYS A 269 9.63 45.26 -11.16
C LYS A 269 10.75 45.99 -10.45
N ILE A 270 11.19 47.10 -11.03
CA ILE A 270 12.19 48.00 -10.45
C ILE A 270 11.58 49.39 -10.26
N PRO A 271 12.09 50.20 -9.32
CA PRO A 271 11.73 51.61 -9.27
C PRO A 271 12.06 52.29 -10.59
N ASP A 272 11.17 53.15 -11.07
CA ASP A 272 11.34 53.89 -12.31
C ASP A 272 12.60 54.79 -12.21
N PRO A 273 13.66 54.51 -13.00
CA PRO A 273 14.88 55.29 -12.95
C PRO A 273 14.71 56.70 -13.53
N GLU A 274 13.64 56.94 -14.30
CA GLU A 274 13.33 58.26 -14.87
C GLU A 274 12.40 59.07 -13.97
N ALA A 275 11.82 58.46 -12.91
CA ALA A 275 10.97 59.17 -11.97
C ALA A 275 11.81 60.13 -11.13
N VAL A 276 11.53 61.42 -11.29
CA VAL A 276 12.12 62.48 -10.48
C VAL A 276 11.14 62.86 -9.38
N LYS A 277 11.65 62.95 -8.15
CA LYS A 277 10.87 63.47 -7.03
C LYS A 277 10.44 64.91 -7.33
N PRO A 278 9.16 65.25 -7.23
CA PRO A 278 8.70 66.61 -7.49
C PRO A 278 9.37 67.63 -6.56
N ASP A 279 9.71 68.80 -7.10
CA ASP A 279 10.22 69.91 -6.31
C ASP A 279 9.20 70.30 -5.22
N GLY A 280 9.68 70.49 -3.99
CA GLY A 280 8.84 70.84 -2.84
C GLY A 280 8.12 69.68 -2.16
N TYR A 281 8.27 68.43 -2.63
CA TYR A 281 7.60 67.28 -2.01
C TYR A 281 8.02 67.03 -0.56
N ASP A 282 9.32 67.19 -0.25
CA ASP A 282 9.85 67.04 1.11
C ASP A 282 9.53 68.24 2.01
N ASP A 283 9.15 69.37 1.42
CA ASP A 283 8.86 70.62 2.14
C ASP A 283 7.43 70.61 2.73
N ILE A 284 6.62 69.61 2.38
CA ILE A 284 5.28 69.41 2.95
C ILE A 284 5.42 68.72 4.31
N PRO A 285 5.13 69.42 5.43
CA PRO A 285 5.25 68.82 6.76
C PRO A 285 4.17 67.77 6.98
N ALA A 286 4.47 66.75 7.78
CA ALA A 286 3.51 65.70 8.13
C ALA A 286 2.32 66.22 8.93
N GLU A 287 2.55 67.25 9.76
CA GLU A 287 1.54 67.91 10.56
C GLU A 287 1.52 69.42 10.27
N ILE A 288 0.34 70.02 10.29
CA ILE A 288 0.13 71.47 10.17
C ILE A 288 -0.72 71.98 11.33
N PRO A 289 -0.58 73.24 11.74
CA PRO A 289 -1.52 73.91 12.62
C PRO A 289 -2.96 73.75 12.13
N ASP A 290 -3.89 73.40 13.02
CA ASP A 290 -5.31 73.30 12.70
C ASP A 290 -5.86 74.67 12.25
N PRO A 291 -6.25 74.85 10.98
CA PRO A 291 -6.73 76.12 10.47
C PRO A 291 -8.14 76.48 10.97
N GLU A 292 -8.86 75.52 11.55
CA GLU A 292 -10.19 75.73 12.14
C GLU A 292 -10.12 75.92 13.67
N ALA A 293 -8.95 75.76 14.28
CA ALA A 293 -8.78 76.04 15.70
C ALA A 293 -8.82 77.55 15.95
N GLU A 294 -9.71 77.96 16.84
CA GLU A 294 -9.78 79.32 17.37
C GLU A 294 -9.23 79.33 18.80
N GLN A 295 -8.55 80.41 19.15
CA GLN A 295 -8.09 80.64 20.52
C GLN A 295 -9.30 80.67 21.47
N PRO A 296 -9.30 79.90 22.56
CA PRO A 296 -10.37 79.94 23.55
C PRO A 296 -10.57 81.36 24.12
N GLU A 297 -11.82 81.74 24.38
CA GLU A 297 -12.16 83.06 24.94
C GLU A 297 -11.55 83.31 26.34
N ASP A 298 -11.17 82.25 27.05
CA ASP A 298 -10.58 82.26 28.38
C ASP A 298 -9.04 82.16 28.40
N TRP A 299 -8.36 82.23 27.25
CA TRP A 299 -6.90 82.16 27.18
C TRP A 299 -6.22 83.47 27.66
N ASP A 300 -5.27 83.37 28.60
CA ASP A 300 -4.50 84.51 29.09
C ASP A 300 -3.03 84.43 28.63
N ALA A 301 -2.60 85.34 27.74
CA ALA A 301 -1.25 85.32 27.20
C ALA A 301 -0.14 85.65 28.24
N GLU A 302 -0.45 86.32 29.36
CA GLU A 302 0.53 86.58 30.43
C GLU A 302 0.72 85.36 31.35
N GLU A 303 -0.32 84.53 31.54
CA GLU A 303 -0.26 83.34 32.39
C GLU A 303 0.02 82.03 31.62
N ASP A 304 -0.57 81.85 30.44
CA ASP A 304 -0.52 80.61 29.64
C ASP A 304 0.52 80.65 28.49
N GLY A 305 0.97 81.84 28.10
CA GLY A 305 1.91 82.07 26.99
C GLY A 305 1.23 82.38 25.65
N GLU A 306 2.04 82.51 24.58
CA GLU A 306 1.50 82.69 23.22
C GLU A 306 0.70 81.45 22.81
N TRP A 307 -0.58 81.63 22.46
CA TRP A 307 -1.44 80.54 22.04
C TRP A 307 -0.96 79.97 20.71
N GLU A 308 -0.76 78.66 20.68
CA GLU A 308 -0.46 77.92 19.46
C GLU A 308 -1.61 76.93 19.17
N PRO A 309 -2.18 76.93 17.96
CA PRO A 309 -3.20 75.96 17.57
C PRO A 309 -2.67 74.51 17.64
N PRO A 310 -3.52 73.51 17.93
CA PRO A 310 -3.12 72.11 17.89
C PRO A 310 -2.67 71.71 16.49
N MET A 311 -1.68 70.81 16.41
CA MET A 311 -1.19 70.26 15.14
C MET A 311 -2.11 69.12 14.70
N ILE A 312 -2.48 69.10 13.42
CA ILE A 312 -3.27 68.06 12.76
C ILE A 312 -2.50 67.47 11.58
N ASP A 313 -2.84 66.23 11.21
CA ASP A 313 -2.26 65.58 10.03
C ASP A 313 -2.50 66.42 8.77
N ASN A 314 -1.41 66.73 8.05
CA ASN A 314 -1.51 67.49 6.81
C ASN A 314 -2.10 66.61 5.70
N PRO A 315 -3.30 66.93 5.17
CA PRO A 315 -3.93 66.11 4.12
C PRO A 315 -3.12 66.07 2.81
N ASP A 316 -2.23 67.05 2.61
CA ASP A 316 -1.35 67.12 1.44
C ASP A 316 -0.05 66.31 1.62
N TYR A 317 0.31 65.90 2.84
CA TYR A 317 1.45 65.02 3.07
C TYR A 317 1.18 63.61 2.54
N LYS A 318 2.01 63.14 1.60
CA LYS A 318 1.85 61.84 0.94
C LYS A 318 2.85 60.79 1.41
N GLY A 319 3.52 61.02 2.54
CA GLY A 319 4.57 60.16 3.08
C GLY A 319 5.93 60.39 2.43
N GLU A 320 6.90 59.53 2.71
CA GLU A 320 8.20 59.56 2.03
C GLU A 320 8.03 59.22 0.54
N TRP A 321 8.62 60.04 -0.34
CA TRP A 321 8.55 59.81 -1.77
C TRP A 321 9.21 58.48 -2.14
N LYS A 322 8.49 57.66 -2.91
CA LYS A 322 9.01 56.43 -3.52
C LYS A 322 8.72 56.48 -5.01
N ALA A 323 9.75 56.22 -5.82
CA ALA A 323 9.57 56.11 -7.26
C ALA A 323 8.53 55.03 -7.59
N PRO A 324 7.64 55.26 -8.58
CA PRO A 324 6.71 54.24 -9.04
C PRO A 324 7.47 53.02 -9.55
N MET A 325 6.93 51.82 -9.35
CA MET A 325 7.55 50.58 -9.80
C MET A 325 7.13 50.29 -11.25
N ILE A 326 8.11 50.16 -12.16
CA ILE A 326 7.91 49.76 -13.56
C ILE A 326 8.36 48.32 -13.78
N ASP A 327 7.88 47.71 -14.85
CA ASP A 327 8.35 46.38 -15.25
C ASP A 327 9.84 46.45 -15.59
N ASN A 328 10.62 45.52 -15.04
CA ASN A 328 12.05 45.48 -15.26
C ASN A 328 12.35 44.99 -16.68
N PRO A 329 12.93 45.83 -17.56
CA PRO A 329 13.23 45.43 -18.94
C PRO A 329 14.22 44.26 -19.03
N ASP A 330 15.03 44.03 -17.99
CA ASP A 330 16.01 42.94 -17.93
C ASP A 330 15.43 41.63 -17.36
N TYR A 331 14.19 41.63 -16.85
CA TYR A 331 13.53 40.42 -16.35
C TYR A 331 13.12 39.50 -17.51
N LYS A 332 13.81 38.38 -17.65
CA LYS A 332 13.61 37.39 -18.74
C LYS A 332 12.61 36.28 -18.38
N GLY A 333 11.95 36.36 -17.23
CA GLY A 333 11.11 35.28 -16.69
C GLY A 333 11.80 34.48 -15.59
N PRO A 334 11.11 33.52 -14.93
CA PRO A 334 11.76 32.61 -14.02
C PRO A 334 12.77 31.77 -14.78
N TRP A 335 13.98 31.65 -14.25
CA TRP A 335 14.99 30.78 -14.86
C TRP A 335 14.60 29.31 -14.67
N GLU A 336 14.50 28.58 -15.79
CA GLU A 336 14.28 27.14 -15.80
C GLU A 336 15.59 26.42 -16.12
N HIS A 337 15.99 25.52 -15.23
CA HIS A 337 17.21 24.73 -15.41
C HIS A 337 17.00 23.75 -16.58
N PRO A 338 17.86 23.75 -17.63
CA PRO A 338 17.72 22.80 -18.71
C PRO A 338 17.85 21.36 -18.20
N LEU A 339 16.99 20.49 -18.72
CA LEU A 339 17.02 19.05 -18.49
C LEU A 339 17.72 18.35 -19.66
N ILE A 340 18.54 17.36 -19.35
CA ILE A 340 19.25 16.52 -20.32
C ILE A 340 18.96 15.04 -20.05
N PRO A 341 19.07 14.16 -21.07
CA PRO A 341 18.92 12.73 -20.87
C PRO A 341 19.91 12.20 -19.82
N ASN A 342 19.39 11.46 -18.84
CA ASN A 342 20.21 10.82 -17.83
C ASN A 342 20.91 9.57 -18.42
N LYS A 343 22.23 9.50 -18.31
CA LYS A 343 23.01 8.35 -18.81
C LYS A 343 22.82 7.09 -17.97
N ASP A 344 22.41 7.26 -16.71
CA ASP A 344 22.17 6.16 -15.79
C ASP A 344 20.73 5.63 -15.89
N TYR A 345 19.87 6.28 -16.69
CA TYR A 345 18.53 5.79 -16.99
C TYR A 345 18.60 4.54 -17.87
N ALA A 346 18.44 3.38 -17.24
CA ALA A 346 18.52 2.06 -17.88
C ALA A 346 17.38 1.15 -17.42
N PRO A 347 16.11 1.49 -17.72
CA PRO A 347 14.93 0.76 -17.23
C PRO A 347 14.89 -0.71 -17.60
N GLU A 348 15.59 -1.10 -18.68
CA GLU A 348 15.75 -2.49 -19.08
C GLU A 348 16.58 -3.33 -18.08
N THR A 349 17.28 -2.69 -17.15
CA THR A 349 18.09 -3.34 -16.09
C THR A 349 17.38 -3.40 -14.74
N TYR A 350 16.32 -2.60 -14.55
CA TYR A 350 15.64 -2.45 -13.26
C TYR A 350 14.84 -3.71 -12.90
N ALA A 351 15.01 -4.16 -11.65
CA ALA A 351 14.46 -5.39 -11.11
C ALA A 351 14.65 -6.63 -12.02
N LYS A 352 15.77 -6.73 -12.74
CA LYS A 352 16.10 -7.87 -13.62
C LYS A 352 17.00 -8.89 -12.92
N TYR A 353 16.38 -9.80 -12.18
CA TYR A 353 17.05 -10.87 -11.45
C TYR A 353 16.94 -12.18 -12.24
N LYS A 354 18.09 -12.73 -12.66
CA LYS A 354 18.15 -13.95 -13.47
C LYS A 354 18.09 -15.24 -12.66
N ASP A 355 18.63 -15.21 -11.44
CA ASP A 355 18.84 -16.39 -10.61
C ASP A 355 18.39 -16.11 -9.16
N LEU A 356 17.08 -16.16 -8.91
CA LEU A 356 16.52 -16.19 -7.56
C LEU A 356 16.49 -17.65 -7.10
N THR A 357 17.17 -17.96 -6.00
CA THR A 357 17.45 -19.36 -5.62
C THR A 357 16.92 -19.74 -4.26
N THR A 358 16.64 -18.75 -3.41
CA THR A 358 16.35 -18.96 -1.99
C THR A 358 15.26 -17.99 -1.57
N VAL A 359 14.37 -18.46 -0.69
CA VAL A 359 13.45 -17.60 0.06
C VAL A 359 13.80 -17.66 1.53
N GLY A 360 13.55 -16.59 2.26
CA GLY A 360 13.77 -16.58 3.70
C GLY A 360 12.98 -15.50 4.42
N PHE A 361 12.74 -15.74 5.69
CA PHE A 361 12.22 -14.77 6.63
C PHE A 361 13.36 -14.33 7.52
N GLU A 362 13.61 -13.03 7.59
CA GLU A 362 14.55 -12.42 8.49
C GLU A 362 13.84 -11.24 9.13
N LEU A 363 13.47 -11.40 10.39
CA LEU A 363 12.46 -10.58 11.05
C LEU A 363 12.98 -10.15 12.42
N TRP A 364 12.74 -8.89 12.75
CA TRP A 364 12.67 -8.44 14.14
C TRP A 364 11.21 -8.53 14.61
N THR A 365 10.98 -9.22 15.72
CA THR A 365 9.65 -9.38 16.32
C THR A 365 9.67 -8.80 17.72
N VAL A 366 8.99 -7.67 17.94
CA VAL A 366 8.70 -7.16 19.28
C VAL A 366 7.72 -8.11 19.94
N ASN A 367 6.63 -8.42 19.22
CA ASN A 367 5.63 -9.41 19.61
C ASN A 367 5.82 -10.66 18.74
N GLY A 368 6.14 -11.78 19.37
CA GLY A 368 6.12 -13.09 18.74
C GLY A 368 4.68 -13.55 18.48
N GLY A 369 4.53 -14.61 17.68
CA GLY A 369 3.24 -15.24 17.39
C GLY A 369 2.86 -15.26 15.91
N SER A 370 3.56 -14.51 15.06
CA SER A 370 3.35 -14.55 13.61
C SER A 370 3.64 -15.93 13.04
N ILE A 371 2.65 -16.54 12.38
CA ILE A 371 2.73 -17.85 11.73
C ILE A 371 2.79 -17.65 10.21
N PHE A 372 3.82 -18.21 9.59
CA PHE A 372 4.04 -18.17 8.15
C PHE A 372 3.74 -19.54 7.54
N ASP A 373 3.06 -19.58 6.40
CA ASP A 373 2.83 -20.83 5.66
C ASP A 373 2.51 -20.59 4.17
N ASN A 374 2.25 -21.68 3.44
CA ASN A 374 1.70 -21.67 2.08
C ASN A 374 2.55 -20.89 1.06
N ILE A 375 3.87 -20.97 1.20
CA ILE A 375 4.84 -20.18 0.43
C ILE A 375 4.97 -20.76 -0.97
N LEU A 376 4.74 -19.94 -1.98
CA LEU A 376 4.79 -20.30 -3.38
C LEU A 376 5.54 -19.25 -4.18
N VAL A 377 6.52 -19.69 -4.95
CA VAL A 377 7.16 -18.90 -5.99
C VAL A 377 6.91 -19.61 -7.33
N THR A 378 6.27 -18.92 -8.27
CA THR A 378 5.81 -19.48 -9.55
C THR A 378 5.87 -18.44 -10.67
N ASP A 379 5.64 -18.88 -11.90
CA ASP A 379 5.54 -18.06 -13.11
C ASP A 379 4.09 -17.97 -13.64
N ASP A 380 3.11 -18.44 -12.86
CA ASP A 380 1.70 -18.54 -13.25
C ASP A 380 0.77 -18.09 -12.11
N LYS A 381 0.15 -16.91 -12.28
CA LYS A 381 -0.84 -16.36 -11.35
C LYS A 381 -2.07 -17.25 -11.22
N LYS A 382 -2.53 -17.90 -12.29
CA LYS A 382 -3.69 -18.81 -12.24
C LYS A 382 -3.37 -20.07 -11.44
N TYR A 383 -2.11 -20.51 -11.47
CA TYR A 383 -1.66 -21.60 -10.60
C TYR A 383 -1.64 -21.15 -9.13
N ALA A 384 -1.14 -19.95 -8.85
CA ALA A 384 -1.12 -19.36 -7.50
C ALA A 384 -2.54 -19.25 -6.91
N ASP A 385 -3.51 -18.76 -7.70
CA ASP A 385 -4.92 -18.68 -7.31
C ASP A 385 -5.49 -20.07 -7.00
N LYS A 386 -5.23 -21.07 -7.84
CA LYS A 386 -5.66 -22.46 -7.57
C LYS A 386 -5.04 -23.05 -6.31
N MET A 387 -3.86 -22.60 -5.90
CA MET A 387 -3.24 -23.03 -4.65
C MET A 387 -3.85 -22.30 -3.46
N ALA A 388 -4.19 -21.02 -3.58
CA ALA A 388 -4.95 -20.27 -2.58
C ALA A 388 -6.31 -20.95 -2.27
N GLU A 389 -7.04 -21.36 -3.31
CA GLU A 389 -8.30 -22.12 -3.17
C GLU A 389 -8.14 -23.46 -2.40
N LYS A 390 -6.96 -24.08 -2.49
CA LYS A 390 -6.68 -25.37 -1.83
C LYS A 390 -6.11 -25.23 -0.42
N THR A 391 -5.65 -24.04 -0.06
CA THR A 391 -4.92 -23.76 1.17
C THR A 391 -5.65 -22.68 1.96
N TRP A 392 -5.30 -21.41 1.75
CA TRP A 392 -5.85 -20.26 2.44
C TRP A 392 -7.39 -20.23 2.51
N LYS A 393 -8.10 -20.51 1.40
CA LYS A 393 -9.59 -20.54 1.42
C LYS A 393 -10.15 -21.59 2.37
N LYS A 394 -9.46 -22.71 2.59
CA LYS A 394 -9.88 -23.70 3.59
C LYS A 394 -9.68 -23.18 5.01
N ILE A 395 -8.61 -22.43 5.25
CA ILE A 395 -8.33 -21.79 6.54
C ILE A 395 -9.44 -20.78 6.86
N LYS A 396 -9.85 -19.96 5.88
CA LYS A 396 -10.94 -19.00 6.05
C LYS A 396 -12.32 -19.66 6.31
N GLY A 397 -12.49 -20.94 5.98
CA GLY A 397 -13.75 -21.66 6.18
C GLY A 397 -14.86 -21.27 5.20
N GLU A 398 -16.07 -21.79 5.42
CA GLU A 398 -17.26 -21.39 4.65
C GLU A 398 -17.58 -19.92 4.96
N GLU A 399 -17.94 -19.13 3.94
CA GLU A 399 -18.28 -17.70 4.05
C GLU A 399 -17.18 -16.76 4.63
N GLY A 400 -16.01 -17.28 4.99
CA GLY A 400 -14.88 -16.50 5.53
C GLY A 400 -14.88 -16.34 7.05
N SER A 401 -15.79 -17.00 7.78
CA SER A 401 -15.93 -16.91 9.24
C SER A 401 -15.17 -17.96 10.03
N GLY A 402 -14.54 -18.96 9.38
CA GLY A 402 -14.04 -20.16 10.05
C GLY A 402 -13.01 -19.88 11.15
N GLU A 403 -12.05 -18.99 10.90
CA GLU A 403 -11.06 -18.61 11.92
C GLU A 403 -11.67 -17.82 13.08
N LYS A 404 -12.68 -16.98 12.79
CA LYS A 404 -13.40 -16.23 13.81
C LYS A 404 -14.16 -17.18 14.74
N GLU A 405 -14.89 -18.14 14.18
CA GLU A 405 -15.61 -19.17 14.95
C GLU A 405 -14.64 -20.05 15.75
N ALA A 406 -13.51 -20.44 15.15
CA ALA A 406 -12.49 -21.23 15.84
C ALA A 406 -11.89 -20.46 17.04
N LYS A 407 -11.63 -19.16 16.86
CA LYS A 407 -11.15 -18.29 17.95
C LYS A 407 -12.20 -18.15 19.05
N GLU A 408 -13.45 -17.87 18.71
CA GLU A 408 -14.54 -17.75 19.69
C GLU A 408 -14.73 -19.05 20.50
N ALA A 409 -14.67 -20.21 19.83
CA ALA A 409 -14.74 -21.51 20.49
C ALA A 409 -13.54 -21.74 21.44
N TRP A 410 -12.33 -21.38 21.01
CA TRP A 410 -11.13 -21.47 21.84
C TRP A 410 -11.23 -20.57 23.07
N LYS A 411 -11.69 -19.32 22.91
CA LYS A 411 -11.87 -18.37 24.03
C LYS A 411 -12.83 -18.93 25.07
N LYS A 412 -13.99 -19.43 24.66
CA LYS A 412 -14.98 -20.03 25.56
C LYS A 412 -14.44 -21.20 26.39
N GLU A 413 -13.46 -21.94 25.88
CA GLU A 413 -12.86 -23.09 26.58
C GLU A 413 -11.66 -22.70 27.46
N ASN A 414 -10.96 -21.59 27.15
CA ASN A 414 -9.64 -21.29 27.72
C ASN A 414 -9.56 -19.95 28.48
N GLU A 415 -10.49 -19.01 28.26
CA GLU A 415 -10.57 -17.75 29.01
C GLU A 415 -11.62 -17.91 30.13
N PRO A 416 -11.35 -17.45 31.37
CA PRO A 416 -12.36 -17.45 32.42
C PRO A 416 -13.57 -16.62 31.97
N GLU A 417 -14.79 -17.04 32.29
CA GLU A 417 -15.98 -16.22 32.10
C GLU A 417 -15.72 -14.88 32.80
N GLU A 418 -15.65 -13.78 32.03
CA GLU A 418 -15.72 -12.44 32.61
C GLU A 418 -17.08 -12.41 33.34
N GLU A 419 -17.06 -12.26 34.66
CA GLU A 419 -18.26 -11.86 35.40
C GLU A 419 -18.72 -10.57 34.74
N GLU A 420 -19.89 -10.58 34.10
CA GLU A 420 -20.50 -9.35 33.61
C GLU A 420 -20.52 -8.37 34.79
N PRO A 421 -20.07 -7.12 34.61
CA PRO A 421 -20.15 -6.15 35.68
C PRO A 421 -21.62 -6.11 36.11
N GLU A 422 -21.89 -6.47 37.37
CA GLU A 422 -23.21 -6.25 37.95
C GLU A 422 -23.53 -4.78 37.70
N GLU A 423 -24.65 -4.53 37.01
CA GLU A 423 -25.21 -3.20 36.92
C GLU A 423 -25.40 -2.75 38.37
N ASP A 424 -24.53 -1.84 38.84
CA ASP A 424 -24.68 -1.16 40.13
C ASP A 424 -26.00 -0.37 40.07
N GLU A 425 -27.10 -1.04 40.42
CA GLU A 425 -28.33 -0.42 40.93
C GLU A 425 -28.01 0.16 42.31
N ASP A 426 -27.30 1.30 42.34
CA ASP A 426 -27.33 2.19 43.50
C ASP A 426 -28.24 3.38 43.16
N ASP A 427 -29.49 3.23 43.60
CA ASP A 427 -30.36 4.31 44.07
C ASP A 427 -29.54 5.23 44.99
N ASP A 428 -29.54 6.53 44.71
CA ASP A 428 -29.68 7.51 45.78
C ASP A 428 -30.56 8.66 45.30
N ASP A 429 -31.64 8.79 46.06
CA ASP A 429 -32.81 9.64 45.96
C ASP A 429 -32.52 11.16 46.04
N GLU A 430 -33.49 11.91 45.49
CA GLU A 430 -34.04 13.17 46.02
C GLU A 430 -33.09 14.38 46.24
N ASP A 431 -33.20 15.42 45.41
CA ASP A 431 -34.10 16.55 45.68
C ASP A 431 -33.77 17.83 44.86
N ASP A 432 -34.88 18.49 44.50
CA ASP A 432 -35.10 19.94 44.32
C ASP A 432 -34.42 20.76 43.21
N ASP A 433 -35.32 21.13 42.28
CA ASP A 433 -35.73 22.50 41.96
C ASP A 433 -35.12 23.28 40.79
N ASP A 434 -36.10 23.76 40.02
CA ASP A 434 -36.19 25.00 39.25
C ASP A 434 -35.58 25.10 37.84
N GLU A 435 -36.52 25.01 36.88
CA GLU A 435 -36.81 25.99 35.83
C GLU A 435 -35.65 26.88 35.33
N GLU A 436 -35.35 26.80 34.04
CA GLU A 436 -35.71 27.89 33.11
C GLU A 436 -35.61 27.47 31.64
N GLU A 437 -36.73 27.66 30.95
CA GLU A 437 -36.89 27.82 29.50
C GLU A 437 -35.88 28.84 28.94
N HIS A 438 -35.27 28.56 27.78
CA HIS A 438 -35.43 29.49 26.65
C HIS A 438 -35.14 28.88 25.28
N ASP A 439 -36.09 29.17 24.39
CA ASP A 439 -36.18 28.91 22.96
C ASP A 439 -35.01 29.44 22.11
N GLU A 440 -34.91 28.80 20.94
CA GLU A 440 -34.53 29.27 19.60
C GLU A 440 -33.99 30.71 19.46
N LEU A 441 -32.86 30.83 18.75
CA LEU A 441 -32.75 31.56 17.48
C LEU A 441 -31.45 31.23 16.72
#